data_AF-A0A2P9HMP5-F1
#
_entry.id   AF-A0A2P9HMP5-F1
#
_cell.length_a   1.000
_cell.length_b   1.000
_cell.length_c   1.000
_cell.angle_alpha   90.00
_cell.angle_beta   90.00
_cell.angle_gamma   90.00
#
_symmetry.space_group_name_H-M   'P 1'
#
loop_
_entity.id
_entity.type
_entity.pdbx_description
1 polymer ?
#
loop_
_entity_poly.entity_id
_entity_poly.type
_entity_poly.pdbx_seq_one_letter_code
_entity_poly.pdbx_strand_id
1 'polypeptide(L)'
;MSVRNLPSPVRFLLIPVLGDIKEERFTVAPATVVPRAKLLEHVRTFFDEPIERVNVLYRGEYRDMFVGETSAINGRHIRNIRATEVYRANALENHWRLNSPDPTKAKPIDLSWTLDPEILPAISGPAVLFPDYQVWE
;
A
#
# COMPACT_ATOMS: atom_id res chain seq x y z
N MET A 1 -0.42 8.91 20.33
CA MET A 1 -0.26 8.01 19.16
C MET A 1 -0.38 6.58 19.66
N SER A 2 -1.47 5.89 19.33
CA SER A 2 -1.71 4.53 19.84
C SER A 2 -0.92 3.54 19.00
N VAL A 3 0.14 2.96 19.55
CA VAL A 3 0.91 1.90 18.89
C VAL A 3 0.04 0.65 18.91
N ARG A 4 -0.83 0.48 17.91
CA ARG A 4 -1.62 -0.75 17.80
C ARG A 4 -0.67 -1.90 17.53
N ASN A 5 -0.67 -2.78 18.50
CA ASN A 5 -0.04 -4.07 18.50
C ASN A 5 -0.85 -5.00 17.58
N LEU A 6 -0.25 -5.47 16.49
CA LEU A 6 -0.94 -6.31 15.50
C LEU A 6 -0.96 -7.77 15.97
N PRO A 7 -2.06 -8.52 15.77
CA PRO A 7 -2.12 -9.92 16.14
C PRO A 7 -1.08 -10.73 15.35
N SER A 8 -0.42 -11.66 16.02
CA SER A 8 0.54 -12.58 15.42
C SER A 8 -0.20 -13.83 14.89
N PRO A 9 0.02 -14.29 13.64
CA PRO A 9 0.91 -13.72 12.63
C PRO A 9 0.29 -12.55 11.86
N VAL A 10 1.14 -11.59 11.46
CA VAL A 10 0.76 -10.53 10.53
C VAL A 10 0.95 -11.02 9.10
N ARG A 11 -0.10 -10.94 8.29
CA ARG A 11 -0.11 -11.30 6.87
C ARG A 11 0.14 -10.07 6.00
N PHE A 12 0.96 -10.23 4.96
CA PHE A 12 1.13 -9.22 3.92
C PHE A 12 1.38 -9.86 2.55
N LEU A 13 1.12 -9.10 1.50
CA LEU A 13 1.34 -9.50 0.11
C LEU A 13 2.59 -8.79 -0.40
N LEU A 14 3.63 -9.56 -0.69
CA LEU A 14 4.81 -9.08 -1.40
C LEU A 14 4.50 -9.09 -2.90
N ILE A 15 4.49 -7.91 -3.49
CA ILE A 15 4.29 -7.68 -4.92
C ILE A 15 5.67 -7.36 -5.50
N PRO A 16 6.45 -8.36 -5.94
CA PRO A 16 7.75 -8.08 -6.53
C PRO A 16 7.56 -7.36 -7.87
N VAL A 17 8.62 -6.68 -8.31
CA VAL A 17 8.65 -6.04 -9.63
C VAL A 17 8.44 -7.05 -10.76
N LEU A 18 9.07 -8.22 -10.62
CA LEU A 18 8.99 -9.34 -11.56
C LEU A 18 8.70 -10.64 -10.78
N GLY A 19 7.95 -11.55 -11.40
CA GLY A 19 7.49 -12.78 -10.76
C GLY A 19 6.14 -12.61 -10.08
N ASP A 20 5.64 -13.64 -9.40
CA ASP A 20 4.29 -13.67 -8.84
C ASP A 20 4.16 -12.98 -7.48
N ILE A 21 2.94 -12.51 -7.17
CA ILE A 21 2.60 -12.00 -5.84
C ILE A 21 2.76 -13.14 -4.84
N LYS A 22 3.50 -12.89 -3.77
CA LYS A 22 3.73 -13.86 -2.70
C LYS A 22 2.99 -13.43 -1.44
N GLU A 23 2.35 -14.37 -0.78
CA GLU A 23 1.86 -14.15 0.57
C GLU A 23 2.97 -14.48 1.56
N GLU A 24 3.23 -13.54 2.46
CA GLU A 24 4.20 -13.67 3.53
C GLU A 24 3.52 -13.51 4.89
N ARG A 25 4.07 -14.16 5.91
CA ARG A 25 3.54 -14.14 7.27
C ARG A 25 4.67 -13.88 8.26
N PHE A 26 4.49 -12.85 9.08
CA PHE A 26 5.46 -12.50 10.11
C PHE A 26 4.93 -12.80 11.51
N THR A 27 5.70 -13.58 12.24
CA THR A 27 5.41 -14.01 13.61
C THR A 27 6.58 -13.60 14.49
N VAL A 28 6.29 -12.99 15.64
CA VAL A 28 7.30 -12.82 16.70
C VAL A 28 7.07 -13.94 17.69
N ALA A 29 7.87 -15.01 17.67
CA ALA A 29 7.73 -16.08 18.64
C ALA A 29 8.35 -15.66 20.00
N PRO A 30 7.73 -15.98 21.14
CA PRO A 30 6.40 -16.59 21.35
C PRO A 30 5.29 -15.54 21.58
N ALA A 31 5.41 -14.33 21.04
CA ALA A 31 4.45 -13.25 21.25
C ALA A 31 3.13 -13.45 20.48
N THR A 32 2.02 -13.16 21.14
CA THR A 32 0.67 -13.07 20.55
C THR A 32 0.47 -11.79 19.73
N VAL A 33 1.43 -10.89 19.83
CA VAL A 33 1.41 -9.54 19.27
C VAL A 33 2.73 -9.27 18.58
N VAL A 34 2.65 -8.67 17.40
CA VAL A 34 3.78 -8.16 16.64
C VAL A 34 3.95 -6.67 16.91
N PRO A 35 5.10 -6.24 17.50
CA PRO A 35 5.43 -4.83 17.60
C PRO A 35 5.65 -4.23 16.21
N ARG A 36 5.04 -3.05 15.97
CA ARG A 36 5.16 -2.33 14.70
C ARG A 36 6.60 -2.09 14.25
N ALA A 37 7.50 -1.74 15.18
CA ALA A 37 8.92 -1.53 14.85
C ALA A 37 9.56 -2.78 14.25
N LYS A 38 9.34 -3.95 14.86
CA LYS A 38 9.84 -5.24 14.33
C LYS A 38 9.23 -5.60 13.00
N LEU A 39 7.93 -5.33 12.81
CA LEU A 39 7.29 -5.53 11.52
C LEU A 39 7.93 -4.66 10.44
N LEU A 40 8.17 -3.38 10.72
CA LEU A 40 8.79 -2.46 9.75
C LEU A 40 10.25 -2.82 9.47
N GLU A 41 11.01 -3.27 10.48
CA GLU A 41 12.36 -3.82 10.28
C GLU A 41 12.33 -5.01 9.32
N HIS A 42 11.37 -5.93 9.49
CA HIS A 42 11.21 -7.07 8.60
C HIS A 42 10.75 -6.65 7.19
N VAL A 43 9.76 -5.77 7.07
CA VAL A 43 9.30 -5.25 5.78
C VAL A 43 10.44 -4.61 5.00
N ARG A 44 11.31 -3.85 5.67
CA ARG A 44 12.47 -3.21 5.04
C ARG A 44 13.45 -4.19 4.41
N THR A 45 13.46 -5.48 4.80
CA THR A 45 14.34 -6.48 4.17
C THR A 45 13.92 -6.83 2.74
N PHE A 46 12.71 -6.44 2.31
CA PHE A 46 12.24 -6.66 0.94
C PHE A 46 12.56 -5.51 -0.02
N PHE A 47 13.21 -4.45 0.47
CA PHE A 47 13.53 -3.26 -0.30
C PHE A 47 15.03 -2.96 -0.18
N ASP A 48 15.67 -2.70 -1.30
CA ASP A 48 17.07 -2.27 -1.35
C ASP A 48 17.22 -0.74 -1.21
N GLU A 49 16.13 -0.06 -0.84
CA GLU A 49 15.99 1.40 -0.90
C GLU A 49 15.04 1.94 0.17
N PRO A 50 14.98 3.27 0.38
CA PRO A 50 13.97 3.89 1.23
C PRO A 50 12.55 3.50 0.80
N ILE A 51 11.69 3.32 1.79
CA ILE A 51 10.29 2.93 1.57
C ILE A 51 9.37 4.12 1.84
N GLU A 52 8.43 4.32 0.92
CA GLU A 52 7.31 5.24 1.08
C GLU A 52 6.06 4.46 1.50
N ARG A 53 5.22 5.07 2.34
CA ARG A 53 3.89 4.56 2.66
C ARG A 53 2.86 5.23 1.76
N VAL A 54 2.02 4.43 1.12
CA VAL A 54 0.83 4.90 0.39
C VAL A 54 -0.43 4.22 0.93
N ASN A 55 -1.53 4.96 0.97
CA ASN A 55 -2.85 4.40 1.30
C ASN A 55 -3.50 3.87 0.03
N VAL A 56 -4.03 2.65 0.10
CA VAL A 56 -4.75 1.99 -1.01
C VAL A 56 -6.10 1.46 -0.57
N LEU A 57 -7.01 1.26 -1.51
CA LEU A 57 -8.33 0.66 -1.31
C LEU A 57 -8.27 -0.77 -1.84
N TYR A 58 -8.14 -1.74 -0.94
CA TYR A 58 -8.00 -3.14 -1.30
C TYR A 58 -9.22 -3.91 -0.82
N ARG A 59 -9.92 -4.56 -1.76
CA ARG A 59 -11.18 -5.29 -1.49
C ARG A 59 -12.24 -4.43 -0.76
N GLY A 60 -12.35 -3.16 -1.14
CA GLY A 60 -13.34 -2.22 -0.59
C GLY A 60 -12.96 -1.59 0.76
N GLU A 61 -11.79 -1.89 1.32
CA GLU A 61 -11.33 -1.29 2.57
C GLU A 61 -9.96 -0.61 2.44
N TYR A 62 -9.76 0.49 3.20
CA TYR A 62 -8.48 1.19 3.21
C TYR A 62 -7.40 0.35 3.90
N ARG A 63 -6.25 0.27 3.25
CA ARG A 63 -5.09 -0.52 3.64
C ARG A 63 -3.80 0.25 3.41
N ASP A 64 -2.76 -0.15 4.14
CA ASP A 64 -1.41 0.36 3.93
C ASP A 64 -0.68 -0.48 2.89
N MET A 65 -0.04 0.21 1.95
CA MET A 65 0.95 -0.36 1.05
C MET A 65 2.26 0.40 1.20
N PHE A 66 3.37 -0.33 1.31
CA PHE A 66 4.72 0.23 1.30
C PHE A 66 5.35 -0.02 -0.05
N VAL A 67 6.00 0.99 -0.61
CA VAL A 67 6.60 0.95 -1.94
C VAL A 67 8.03 1.46 -1.87
N GLY A 68 8.91 0.94 -2.72
CA GLY A 68 10.25 1.48 -2.86
C GLY A 68 10.24 2.84 -3.55
N GLU A 69 11.01 3.81 -3.07
CA GLU A 69 10.99 5.19 -3.58
C GLU A 69 11.60 5.34 -4.99
N THR A 70 12.61 4.52 -5.34
CA THR A 70 13.50 4.79 -6.50
C THR A 70 13.85 3.57 -7.35
N SER A 71 13.17 2.44 -7.21
CA SER A 71 13.62 1.17 -7.80
C SER A 71 13.94 1.27 -9.28
N ALA A 72 15.23 1.11 -9.58
CA ALA A 72 15.78 1.14 -10.92
C ALA A 72 16.76 -0.02 -11.14
N ILE A 73 16.61 -0.75 -12.26
CA ILE A 73 17.67 -1.65 -12.74
C ILE A 73 18.40 -0.91 -13.86
N ASN A 74 19.73 -0.84 -13.77
CA ASN A 74 20.59 -0.16 -14.74
C ASN A 74 20.18 1.30 -15.01
N GLY A 75 19.77 2.04 -13.95
CA GLY A 75 19.34 3.44 -14.05
C GLY A 75 17.98 3.65 -14.72
N ARG A 76 17.23 2.59 -15.02
CA ARG A 76 15.85 2.68 -15.52
C ARG A 76 14.88 2.27 -14.42
N HIS A 77 13.96 3.18 -14.07
CA HIS A 77 12.89 2.91 -13.13
C HIS A 77 12.11 1.68 -13.58
N ILE A 78 12.02 0.67 -12.72
CA ILE A 78 11.23 -0.52 -13.04
C ILE A 78 9.86 -0.35 -12.45
N ARG A 79 8.89 -0.30 -13.35
CA ARG A 79 7.49 -0.15 -13.00
C ARG A 79 6.96 -1.48 -12.50
N ASN A 80 6.35 -1.46 -11.33
CA ASN A 80 5.55 -2.56 -10.82
C ASN A 80 4.12 -2.37 -11.29
N ILE A 81 3.79 -2.99 -12.42
CA ILE A 81 2.47 -2.83 -13.08
C ILE A 81 1.35 -3.21 -12.12
N ARG A 82 1.51 -4.30 -11.35
CA ARG A 82 0.48 -4.80 -10.45
C ARG A 82 0.28 -3.91 -9.23
N ALA A 83 1.37 -3.43 -8.61
CA ALA A 83 1.25 -2.46 -7.53
C ALA A 83 0.66 -1.14 -8.04
N THR A 84 0.98 -0.75 -9.27
CA THR A 84 0.40 0.42 -9.94
C THR A 84 -1.08 0.23 -10.22
N GLU A 85 -1.54 -0.94 -10.67
CA GLU A 85 -2.96 -1.25 -10.86
C GLU A 85 -3.73 -1.15 -9.54
N VAL A 86 -3.19 -1.75 -8.47
CA VAL A 86 -3.74 -1.62 -7.11
C VAL A 86 -3.77 -0.15 -6.70
N TYR A 87 -2.71 0.61 -6.95
CA TYR A 87 -2.64 2.03 -6.60
C TYR A 87 -3.67 2.89 -7.37
N ARG A 88 -3.81 2.64 -8.68
CA ARG A 88 -4.65 3.39 -9.61
C ARG A 88 -6.14 3.10 -9.48
N ALA A 89 -6.51 1.84 -9.24
CA ALA A 89 -7.89 1.44 -8.94
C ALA A 89 -8.47 2.29 -7.79
N ASN A 90 -7.63 2.68 -6.83
CA ASN A 90 -8.02 3.50 -5.68
C ASN A 90 -8.44 4.93 -6.03
N ALA A 91 -7.82 5.55 -7.03
CA ALA A 91 -8.17 6.92 -7.41
C ALA A 91 -9.56 6.99 -8.05
N LEU A 92 -9.89 5.99 -8.87
CA LEU A 92 -11.20 5.87 -9.50
C LEU A 92 -12.33 5.67 -8.47
N GLU A 93 -12.14 4.77 -7.50
CA GLU A 93 -13.18 4.46 -6.51
C GLU A 93 -13.37 5.60 -5.49
N ASN A 94 -12.29 6.30 -5.10
CA ASN A 94 -12.39 7.51 -4.28
C ASN A 94 -13.08 8.66 -5.00
N HIS A 95 -12.85 8.82 -6.31
CA HIS A 95 -13.57 9.80 -7.13
C HIS A 95 -15.07 9.49 -7.20
N TRP A 96 -15.47 8.23 -7.38
CA TRP A 96 -16.88 7.84 -7.35
C TRP A 96 -17.55 8.13 -6.00
N ARG A 97 -16.86 7.84 -4.89
CA ARG A 97 -17.41 8.04 -3.54
C ARG A 97 -17.54 9.51 -3.15
N LEU A 98 -16.62 10.37 -3.61
CA LEU A 98 -16.68 11.82 -3.42
C LEU A 98 -17.73 12.50 -4.32
N ASN A 99 -18.05 11.91 -5.49
CA ASN A 99 -19.03 12.43 -6.44
C ASN A 99 -20.38 11.68 -6.44
N SER A 100 -20.59 10.77 -5.49
CA SER A 100 -21.88 10.09 -5.33
C SER A 100 -22.93 11.07 -4.80
N PRO A 101 -24.16 11.07 -5.35
CA PRO A 101 -25.18 12.08 -5.08
C PRO A 101 -25.84 12.01 -3.69
N ASP A 102 -25.25 11.34 -2.70
CA ASP A 102 -25.71 11.39 -1.30
C ASP A 102 -25.20 12.67 -0.62
N PRO A 103 -26.09 13.64 -0.31
CA PRO A 103 -25.73 15.00 0.08
C PRO A 103 -25.29 15.17 1.55
N THR A 104 -25.12 14.08 2.32
CA THR A 104 -24.87 14.21 3.78
C THR A 104 -23.42 14.07 4.23
N LYS A 105 -22.46 13.69 3.36
CA LYS A 105 -21.07 13.39 3.81
C LYS A 105 -19.92 13.87 2.91
N ALA A 106 -20.14 14.53 1.79
CA ALA A 106 -19.05 15.01 0.94
C ALA A 106 -18.89 16.53 1.06
N LYS A 107 -17.74 17.00 1.55
CA LYS A 107 -17.25 18.33 1.18
C LYS A 107 -16.75 18.21 -0.26
N PRO A 108 -17.26 19.00 -1.23
CA PRO A 108 -16.73 18.97 -2.57
C PRO A 108 -15.30 19.51 -2.54
N ILE A 109 -14.33 18.60 -2.64
CA ILE A 109 -12.96 18.94 -3.00
C ILE A 109 -12.96 18.88 -4.53
N ASP A 110 -12.71 20.01 -5.18
CA ASP A 110 -12.56 20.08 -6.62
C ASP A 110 -11.31 19.26 -7.03
N LEU A 111 -11.56 18.04 -7.52
CA LEU A 111 -10.57 17.10 -8.03
C LEU A 111 -10.60 17.04 -9.56
N SER A 112 -11.11 18.09 -10.23
CA SER A 112 -11.19 18.14 -11.71
C SER A 112 -9.84 17.97 -12.43
N TRP A 113 -8.72 18.06 -11.71
CA TRP A 113 -7.36 17.89 -12.23
C TRP A 113 -6.75 16.49 -12.00
N THR A 114 -7.44 15.54 -11.35
CA THR A 114 -6.89 14.21 -10.96
C THR A 114 -7.67 13.02 -11.53
N LEU A 115 -8.31 13.20 -12.68
CA LEU A 115 -9.40 12.33 -13.15
C LEU A 115 -9.01 11.16 -14.05
N ASP A 116 -7.75 11.05 -14.45
CA ASP A 116 -7.27 9.90 -15.19
C ASP A 116 -6.31 9.09 -14.31
N PRO A 117 -6.66 7.88 -13.85
CA PRO A 117 -5.75 7.04 -13.08
C PRO A 117 -4.42 6.80 -13.80
N GLU A 118 -4.36 6.95 -15.14
CA GLU A 118 -3.12 6.85 -15.91
C GLU A 118 -2.14 8.01 -15.65
N ILE A 119 -2.60 9.14 -15.11
CA ILE A 119 -1.74 10.29 -14.71
C ILE A 119 -1.09 10.09 -13.35
N LEU A 120 -1.61 9.15 -12.53
CA LEU A 120 -0.98 8.83 -11.26
C LEU A 120 0.40 8.23 -11.50
N PRO A 121 1.39 8.58 -10.66
CA PRO A 121 2.73 8.03 -10.78
C PRO A 121 2.66 6.51 -10.69
N ALA A 122 3.41 5.85 -11.56
CA ALA A 122 3.56 4.41 -11.47
C ALA A 122 4.36 4.07 -10.21
N ILE A 123 3.95 3.01 -9.51
CA ILE A 123 4.77 2.44 -8.45
C ILE A 123 6.02 1.87 -9.09
N SER A 124 7.16 2.37 -8.66
CA SER A 124 8.46 1.81 -9.01
C SER A 124 8.84 0.82 -7.92
N GLY A 125 9.36 -0.35 -8.29
CA GLY A 125 9.91 -1.27 -7.29
C GLY A 125 8.97 -2.26 -6.62
N PRO A 126 9.50 -3.08 -5.70
CA PRO A 126 8.68 -4.00 -4.95
C PRO A 126 7.67 -3.22 -4.12
N ALA A 127 6.54 -3.84 -3.83
CA ALA A 127 5.54 -3.29 -2.92
C ALA A 127 5.13 -4.34 -1.90
N VAL A 128 4.79 -3.89 -0.69
CA VAL A 128 4.25 -4.73 0.37
C VAL A 128 2.89 -4.17 0.77
N LEU A 129 1.84 -4.92 0.49
CA LEU A 129 0.47 -4.58 0.84
C LEU A 129 0.04 -5.32 2.10
N PHE A 130 -0.58 -4.61 3.05
CA PHE A 130 -1.21 -5.20 4.23
C PHE A 130 -2.71 -5.38 3.98
N PRO A 131 -3.17 -6.59 3.59
CA PRO A 131 -4.55 -6.79 3.15
C PRO A 131 -5.58 -6.78 4.28
N ASP A 132 -5.16 -6.97 5.52
CA ASP A 132 -6.05 -7.12 6.68
C ASP A 132 -5.91 -5.96 7.69
N TYR A 133 -4.93 -5.07 7.50
CA TYR A 133 -4.55 -4.08 8.49
C TYR A 133 -4.18 -2.72 7.88
N GLN A 134 -4.45 -1.65 8.63
CA GLN A 134 -3.69 -0.41 8.53
C GLN A 134 -2.61 -0.44 9.62
N VAL A 135 -1.36 -0.32 9.19
CA VAL A 135 -0.16 -0.39 10.04
C VAL A 135 0.14 0.97 10.67
N TRP A 136 -0.35 2.07 10.10
CA TRP A 136 -0.23 3.42 10.65
C TRP A 136 -1.60 4.11 10.79
N GLU A 137 -1.96 4.44 12.03
CA GLU A 137 -2.96 5.45 12.43
C GLU A 137 -2.27 6.58 13.20
#